data_AF-A0A0Q6ZBU4-F1
#
_entry.id   AF-A0A0Q6ZBU4-F1
#
_cell.length_a   1.000
_cell.length_b   1.000
_cell.length_c   1.000
_cell.angle_alpha   90.00
_cell.angle_beta   90.00
_cell.angle_gamma   90.00
#
_symmetry.space_group_name_H-M   'P 1'
#
loop_
_entity.id
_entity.type
_entity.pdbx_description
1 polymer ?
#
loop_
_entity_poly.entity_id
_entity_poly.type
_entity_poly.pdbx_seq_one_letter_code
_entity_poly.pdbx_strand_id
1 'polypeptide(L)'
;MIKAKQYAPDDPELMGRPVILASDYELLRNQLEAAEPLAREVEQLRALSTVFDNDAALTERMKAAGMMTAAEMMAGSPLDVFMRHAGVRDLDTFSQWLSMRREESVKLHARLVLEGREEDELFDWVLSHSAAFGEVLANFKAAVASEQNSAADPGAG
;
A
#
# COMPACT_ATOMS: atom_id res chain seq x y z
N MET A 1 13.81 -18.36 -32.93
CA MET A 1 13.76 -18.26 -34.41
C MET A 1 12.49 -18.95 -34.89
N ILE A 2 11.41 -18.20 -35.13
CA ILE A 2 10.17 -18.76 -35.68
C ILE A 2 10.44 -19.04 -37.16
N LYS A 3 10.35 -20.30 -37.61
CA LYS A 3 10.48 -20.64 -39.02
C LYS A 3 9.19 -20.25 -39.74
N ALA A 4 9.23 -19.22 -40.57
CA ALA A 4 8.10 -18.89 -41.44
C ALA A 4 7.85 -20.06 -42.41
N LYS A 5 6.64 -20.62 -42.39
CA LYS A 5 6.21 -21.59 -43.39
C LYS A 5 5.81 -20.84 -44.67
N GLN A 6 6.31 -21.30 -45.81
CA GLN A 6 5.93 -20.77 -47.11
C GLN A 6 4.69 -21.52 -47.60
N TYR A 7 3.70 -20.77 -48.08
CA TYR A 7 2.44 -21.28 -48.60
C TYR A 7 2.23 -20.72 -50.01
N ALA A 8 1.55 -21.48 -50.87
CA ALA A 8 1.14 -20.99 -52.19
C ALA A 8 0.00 -19.95 -52.06
N PRO A 9 -0.13 -18.99 -52.99
CA PRO A 9 -1.20 -17.98 -52.94
C PRO A 9 -2.63 -18.56 -52.96
N ASP A 10 -2.79 -19.78 -53.47
CA ASP A 10 -4.03 -20.53 -53.60
C ASP A 10 -4.10 -21.73 -52.63
N ASP A 11 -3.27 -21.73 -51.59
CA ASP A 11 -3.22 -22.83 -50.63
C ASP A 11 -4.58 -22.99 -49.92
N PRO A 12 -5.25 -24.15 -50.04
CA PRO A 12 -6.55 -24.39 -49.43
C PRO A 12 -6.50 -24.32 -47.88
N GLU A 13 -5.34 -24.44 -47.24
CA GLU A 13 -5.18 -24.26 -45.78
C GLU A 13 -5.34 -22.79 -45.33
N LEU A 14 -5.15 -21.83 -46.23
CA LEU A 14 -5.23 -20.39 -45.95
C LEU A 14 -6.58 -19.76 -46.33
N MET A 15 -7.41 -20.47 -47.07
CA MET A 15 -8.72 -19.99 -47.53
C MET A 15 -9.64 -19.61 -46.36
N GLY A 16 -10.05 -18.34 -46.31
CA GLY A 16 -10.95 -17.80 -45.28
C GLY A 16 -10.28 -17.42 -43.95
N ARG A 17 -8.94 -17.50 -43.85
CA ARG A 17 -8.17 -17.07 -42.68
C ARG A 17 -7.50 -15.73 -42.94
N PRO A 18 -7.36 -14.85 -41.92
CA PRO A 18 -6.55 -13.65 -42.05
C PRO A 18 -5.07 -14.05 -42.20
N VAL A 19 -4.46 -13.67 -43.33
CA VAL A 19 -3.05 -13.94 -43.63
C VAL A 19 -2.26 -12.62 -43.57
N ILE A 20 -1.09 -12.65 -42.92
CA ILE A 20 -0.13 -11.55 -42.93
C ILE A 20 0.95 -11.90 -43.95
N LEU A 21 1.20 -11.02 -44.91
CA LEU A 21 2.26 -11.24 -45.90
C LEU A 21 3.64 -11.17 -45.24
N ALA A 22 4.62 -11.87 -45.80
CA ALA A 22 5.99 -11.85 -45.27
C ALA A 22 6.59 -10.43 -45.24
N SER A 23 6.28 -9.60 -46.23
CA SER A 23 6.67 -8.18 -46.26
C SER A 23 6.05 -7.37 -45.12
N ASP A 24 4.79 -7.64 -44.82
CA ASP A 24 4.02 -6.92 -43.80
C ASP A 24 4.44 -7.37 -42.40
N TYR A 25 4.78 -8.67 -42.26
CA TYR A 25 5.36 -9.22 -41.03
C TYR A 25 6.71 -8.58 -40.69
N GLU A 26 7.62 -8.46 -41.66
CA GLU A 26 8.92 -7.80 -41.43
C GLU A 26 8.74 -6.31 -41.10
N LEU A 27 7.79 -5.63 -41.76
CA LEU A 27 7.45 -4.24 -41.43
C LEU A 27 6.94 -4.11 -39.98
N LEU A 28 5.97 -4.93 -39.59
CA LEU A 28 5.39 -4.93 -38.24
C LEU A 28 6.42 -5.30 -37.17
N ARG A 29 7.28 -6.28 -37.47
CA ARG A 29 8.37 -6.68 -36.59
C ARG A 29 9.36 -5.54 -36.38
N ASN A 30 9.80 -4.87 -37.44
CA ASN A 30 10.71 -3.73 -37.34
C ASN A 30 10.08 -2.57 -36.56
N GLN A 31 8.77 -2.32 -36.75
CA GLN A 31 8.03 -1.31 -35.98
C GLN A 31 7.94 -1.68 -34.50
N LEU A 32 7.70 -2.95 -34.17
CA LEU A 32 7.65 -3.44 -32.80
C LEU A 32 9.02 -3.35 -32.12
N GLU A 33 10.08 -3.82 -32.80
CA GLU A 33 11.46 -3.73 -32.33
C GLU A 33 11.89 -2.25 -32.12
N ALA A 34 11.43 -1.33 -32.96
CA ALA A 34 11.67 0.10 -32.79
C ALA A 34 10.84 0.74 -31.66
N ALA A 35 9.68 0.18 -31.31
CA ALA A 35 8.82 0.68 -30.24
C ALA A 35 9.20 0.14 -28.85
N GLU A 36 9.86 -1.02 -28.77
CA GLU A 36 10.36 -1.59 -27.50
C GLU A 36 11.17 -0.62 -26.63
N PRO A 37 12.18 0.12 -27.14
CA PRO A 37 12.95 1.04 -26.30
C PRO A 37 12.07 2.18 -25.75
N LEU A 38 11.13 2.69 -26.55
CA LEU A 38 10.21 3.74 -26.12
C LEU A 38 9.24 3.24 -25.03
N ALA A 39 8.75 2.00 -25.16
CA ALA A 39 7.90 1.39 -24.14
C ALA A 39 8.64 1.23 -22.80
N ARG A 40 9.92 0.84 -22.84
CA ARG A 40 10.77 0.76 -21.64
C ARG A 40 11.01 2.14 -21.03
N GLU A 41 11.25 3.16 -21.84
CA GLU A 41 11.45 4.53 -21.39
C GLU A 41 10.19 5.11 -20.73
N VAL A 42 9.02 4.89 -21.32
CA VAL A 42 7.73 5.28 -20.72
C VAL A 42 7.52 4.59 -19.37
N GLU A 43 7.86 3.31 -19.25
CA GLU A 43 7.74 2.58 -17.99
C GLU A 43 8.70 3.10 -16.92
N GLN A 44 9.95 3.41 -17.29
CA GLN A 44 10.93 4.02 -16.40
C GLN A 44 10.49 5.42 -15.94
N LEU A 45 9.94 6.23 -16.84
CA LEU A 45 9.41 7.55 -16.52
C LEU A 45 8.19 7.46 -15.58
N ARG A 46 7.32 6.46 -15.76
CA ARG A 46 6.22 6.18 -14.82
C ARG A 46 6.73 5.80 -13.45
N ALA A 47 7.70 4.88 -13.38
CA ALA A 47 8.32 4.49 -12.11
C ALA A 47 8.95 5.69 -11.40
N LEU A 48 9.67 6.55 -12.12
CA LEU A 48 10.22 7.80 -11.57
C LEU A 48 9.14 8.79 -11.13
N SER A 49 8.06 8.94 -11.90
CA SER A 49 6.93 9.79 -11.51
C SER A 49 6.31 9.35 -10.20
N THR A 50 6.15 8.04 -9.98
CA THR A 50 5.59 7.53 -8.72
C THR A 50 6.45 7.79 -7.50
N VAL A 51 7.76 8.00 -7.67
CA VAL A 51 8.69 8.36 -6.58
C VAL A 51 8.55 9.82 -6.17
N PHE A 52 8.10 10.69 -7.08
CA PHE A 52 7.92 12.13 -6.85
C PHE A 52 6.46 12.57 -6.80
N ASP A 53 5.53 11.62 -6.73
CA ASP A 53 4.12 11.92 -6.62
C ASP A 53 3.85 12.63 -5.29
N ASN A 54 3.29 13.83 -5.39
CA ASN A 54 2.75 14.52 -4.23
C ASN A 54 1.36 13.97 -3.89
N ASP A 55 0.88 14.27 -2.68
CA ASP A 55 -0.40 13.76 -2.17
C ASP A 55 -1.59 14.09 -3.08
N ALA A 56 -1.56 15.23 -3.78
CA ALA A 56 -2.60 15.63 -4.72
C ALA A 56 -2.62 14.73 -5.98
N ALA A 57 -1.44 14.46 -6.56
CA ALA A 57 -1.29 13.55 -7.69
C ALA A 57 -1.70 12.12 -7.32
N LEU A 58 -1.31 11.65 -6.14
CA LEU A 58 -1.74 10.34 -5.62
C LEU A 58 -3.27 10.28 -5.47
N THR A 59 -3.88 11.30 -4.87
CA THR A 59 -5.34 11.40 -4.69
C THR A 59 -6.08 11.28 -6.03
N GLU A 60 -5.64 11.99 -7.05
CA GLU A 60 -6.28 11.92 -8.37
C GLU A 60 -6.07 10.56 -9.05
N ARG A 61 -4.91 9.92 -8.89
CA ARG A 61 -4.70 8.54 -9.38
C ARG A 61 -5.60 7.53 -8.65
N MET A 62 -5.77 7.66 -7.34
CA MET A 62 -6.69 6.83 -6.56
C MET A 62 -8.12 6.96 -7.07
N LYS A 63 -8.62 8.20 -7.24
CA LYS A 63 -9.96 8.45 -7.79
C LYS A 63 -10.13 7.89 -9.20
N ALA A 64 -9.15 8.10 -10.07
CA ALA A 64 -9.16 7.58 -11.45
C ALA A 64 -9.20 6.04 -11.48
N ALA A 65 -8.60 5.38 -10.48
CA ALA A 65 -8.67 3.93 -10.30
C ALA A 65 -9.96 3.45 -9.59
N GLY A 66 -10.88 4.35 -9.24
CA GLY A 66 -12.09 4.03 -8.49
C GLY A 66 -11.82 3.67 -7.02
N MET A 67 -10.67 4.04 -6.47
CA MET A 67 -10.31 3.82 -5.07
C MET A 67 -10.79 4.98 -4.19
N MET A 68 -11.14 4.66 -2.95
CA MET A 68 -11.39 5.66 -1.90
C MET A 68 -10.09 6.36 -1.54
N THR A 69 -10.10 7.68 -1.45
CA THR A 69 -8.93 8.49 -1.06
C THR A 69 -8.62 8.37 0.43
N ALA A 70 -7.39 8.68 0.84
CA ALA A 70 -7.03 8.68 2.26
C ALA A 70 -7.94 9.60 3.10
N ALA A 71 -8.30 10.78 2.58
CA ALA A 71 -9.20 11.70 3.27
C ALA A 71 -10.60 11.09 3.48
N GLU A 72 -11.13 10.40 2.48
CA GLU A 72 -12.42 9.71 2.59
C GLU A 72 -12.36 8.51 3.55
N MET A 73 -11.24 7.76 3.55
CA MET A 73 -11.03 6.67 4.51
C MET A 73 -10.96 7.18 5.96
N MET A 74 -10.38 8.36 6.17
CA MET A 74 -10.21 8.98 7.49
C MET A 74 -11.44 9.76 7.97
N ALA A 75 -12.40 10.06 7.09
CA ALA A 75 -13.63 10.78 7.45
C ALA A 75 -14.55 9.99 8.40
N GLY A 76 -14.20 8.72 8.66
CA GLY A 76 -14.93 7.81 9.50
C GLY A 76 -16.01 7.05 8.73
N SER A 77 -16.29 5.83 9.18
CA SER A 77 -17.26 4.93 8.59
C SER A 77 -18.28 4.50 9.64
N PRO A 78 -19.54 4.21 9.24
CA PRO A 78 -20.47 3.50 10.12
C PRO A 78 -19.90 2.20 10.70
N LEU A 79 -18.90 1.60 10.04
CA LEU A 79 -18.21 0.39 10.52
C LEU A 79 -17.24 0.64 11.68
N ASP A 80 -16.84 1.89 11.94
CA ASP A 80 -15.91 2.23 13.02
C ASP A 80 -16.47 1.84 14.40
N VAL A 81 -17.80 1.75 14.51
CA VAL A 81 -18.49 1.26 15.71
C VAL A 81 -18.08 -0.17 16.08
N PHE A 82 -17.76 -1.00 15.09
CA PHE A 82 -17.30 -2.37 15.29
C PHE A 82 -15.80 -2.45 15.56
N MET A 83 -15.03 -1.44 15.14
CA MET A 83 -13.60 -1.33 15.46
C MET A 83 -13.38 -0.86 16.89
N ARG A 84 -14.28 -0.03 17.43
CA ARG A 84 -14.20 0.46 18.81
C ARG A 84 -14.41 -0.69 19.80
N HIS A 85 -13.44 -0.89 20.70
CA HIS A 85 -13.58 -1.85 21.78
C HIS A 85 -14.68 -1.39 22.76
N ALA A 86 -15.65 -2.25 23.05
CA ALA A 86 -16.84 -1.93 23.87
C ALA A 86 -16.51 -1.46 25.30
N GLY A 87 -15.33 -1.84 25.81
CA GLY A 87 -14.81 -1.43 27.12
C GLY A 87 -14.17 -0.04 27.15
N VAL A 88 -13.90 0.60 26.00
CA VAL A 88 -13.27 1.92 25.93
C VAL A 88 -14.35 3.00 25.87
N ARG A 89 -14.53 3.73 26.98
CA ARG A 89 -15.64 4.68 27.18
C ARG A 89 -15.19 6.11 27.50
N ASP A 90 -13.98 6.25 28.01
CA ASP A 90 -13.35 7.49 28.44
C ASP A 90 -11.82 7.39 28.24
N LEU A 91 -11.10 8.46 28.56
CA LEU A 91 -9.65 8.53 28.37
C LEU A 91 -8.89 7.56 29.28
N ASP A 92 -9.40 7.25 30.48
CA ASP A 92 -8.77 6.33 31.41
C ASP A 92 -8.86 4.88 30.91
N THR A 93 -10.05 4.46 30.50
CA THR A 93 -10.27 3.14 29.89
C THR A 93 -9.58 3.00 28.54
N PHE A 94 -9.42 4.09 27.78
CA PHE A 94 -8.58 4.12 26.58
C PHE A 94 -7.09 3.93 26.91
N SER A 95 -6.57 4.63 27.92
CA SER A 95 -5.18 4.48 28.40
C SER A 95 -4.88 3.05 28.84
N GLN A 96 -5.81 2.43 29.57
CA GLN A 96 -5.72 1.04 29.99
C GLN A 96 -5.69 0.09 28.79
N TRP A 97 -6.63 0.24 27.86
CA TRP A 97 -6.69 -0.59 26.66
C TRP A 97 -5.43 -0.47 25.80
N LEU A 98 -4.92 0.75 25.61
CA LEU A 98 -3.72 1.01 24.83
C LEU A 98 -2.47 0.39 25.49
N SER A 99 -2.39 0.45 26.82
CA SER A 99 -1.32 -0.21 27.59
C SER A 99 -1.36 -1.73 27.44
N MET A 100 -2.55 -2.34 27.52
CA MET A 100 -2.73 -3.78 27.30
C MET A 100 -2.31 -4.18 25.89
N ARG A 101 -2.75 -3.44 24.86
CA ARG A 101 -2.38 -3.72 23.46
C ARG A 101 -0.87 -3.64 23.23
N ARG A 102 -0.23 -2.60 23.76
CA ARG A 102 1.23 -2.46 23.70
C ARG A 102 1.93 -3.63 24.39
N GLU A 103 1.48 -4.02 25.57
CA GLU A 103 2.05 -5.15 26.32
C GLU A 103 1.90 -6.48 25.56
N GLU A 104 0.72 -6.75 24.99
CA GLU A 104 0.45 -7.92 24.15
C GLU A 104 1.42 -7.99 22.95
N SER A 105 1.54 -6.90 22.19
CA SER A 105 2.41 -6.84 21.01
C SER A 105 3.89 -6.99 21.37
N VAL A 106 4.35 -6.38 22.48
CA VAL A 106 5.74 -6.53 22.93
C VAL A 106 6.04 -7.97 23.36
N LYS A 107 5.12 -8.61 24.09
CA LYS A 107 5.28 -10.02 24.49
C LYS A 107 5.32 -10.94 23.28
N LEU A 108 4.45 -10.72 22.30
CA LEU A 108 4.43 -11.53 21.09
C LEU A 108 5.70 -11.32 20.25
N HIS A 109 6.15 -10.07 20.10
CA HIS A 109 7.42 -9.77 19.43
C HIS A 109 8.59 -10.51 20.10
N ALA A 110 8.69 -10.41 21.43
CA ALA A 110 9.74 -11.09 22.18
C ALA A 110 9.69 -12.62 22.00
N ARG A 111 8.51 -13.23 21.93
CA ARG A 111 8.37 -14.67 21.65
C ARG A 111 8.90 -15.03 20.27
N LEU A 112 8.55 -14.27 19.23
CA LEU A 112 9.00 -14.54 17.87
C LEU A 112 10.52 -14.42 17.73
N VAL A 113 11.15 -13.43 18.37
CA VAL A 113 12.61 -13.30 18.43
C VAL A 113 13.23 -14.52 19.12
N LEU A 114 12.69 -14.95 20.26
CA LEU A 114 13.22 -16.11 20.99
C LEU A 114 13.04 -17.43 20.23
N GLU A 115 12.05 -17.50 19.34
CA GLU A 115 11.79 -18.63 18.45
C GLU A 115 12.60 -18.57 17.14
N GLY A 116 13.35 -17.50 16.89
CA GLY A 116 14.13 -17.31 15.65
C GLY A 116 13.25 -17.15 14.40
N ARG A 117 12.10 -16.46 14.55
CA ARG A 117 11.08 -16.30 13.50
C ARG A 117 11.06 -14.90 12.89
N GLU A 118 12.20 -14.22 12.85
CA GLU A 118 12.30 -12.85 12.33
C GLU A 118 12.01 -12.73 10.82
N GLU A 119 12.14 -13.82 10.06
CA GLU A 119 11.84 -13.85 8.62
C GLU A 119 10.34 -14.11 8.30
N ASP A 120 9.50 -14.30 9.32
CA ASP A 120 8.07 -14.56 9.16
C ASP A 120 7.29 -13.25 8.91
N GLU A 121 6.32 -13.25 8.00
CA GLU A 121 5.42 -12.09 7.77
C GLU A 121 4.67 -11.68 9.06
N LEU A 122 4.39 -12.64 9.94
CA LEU A 122 3.81 -12.35 11.25
C LEU A 122 4.75 -11.48 12.10
N PHE A 123 6.07 -11.64 11.98
CA PHE A 123 7.03 -10.82 12.71
C PHE A 123 6.92 -9.35 12.34
N ASP A 124 6.92 -9.03 11.05
CA ASP A 124 6.78 -7.66 10.55
C ASP A 124 5.46 -7.04 10.97
N TRP A 125 4.37 -7.83 10.92
CA TRP A 125 3.06 -7.38 11.40
C TRP A 125 3.10 -7.04 12.89
N VAL A 126 3.65 -7.94 13.74
CA VAL A 126 3.73 -7.73 15.19
C VAL A 126 4.65 -6.57 15.52
N LEU A 127 5.79 -6.44 14.85
CA LEU A 127 6.74 -5.35 15.04
C LEU A 127 6.10 -3.99 14.70
N SER A 128 5.38 -3.91 13.58
CA SER A 128 4.70 -2.69 13.16
C SER A 128 3.60 -2.26 14.15
N HIS A 129 2.78 -3.22 14.61
CA HIS A 129 1.73 -2.93 15.60
C HIS A 129 2.31 -2.55 16.96
N SER A 130 3.38 -3.24 17.36
CA SER A 130 4.18 -2.91 18.53
C SER A 130 4.61 -1.43 18.45
N ALA A 131 5.30 -1.03 17.37
CA ALA A 131 5.75 0.35 17.18
C ALA A 131 4.59 1.36 17.22
N ALA A 132 3.52 1.12 16.47
CA ALA A 132 2.35 2.02 16.41
C ALA A 132 1.71 2.24 17.79
N PHE A 133 1.44 1.17 18.55
CA PHE A 133 0.90 1.32 19.90
C PHE A 133 1.90 2.00 20.86
N GLY A 134 3.20 1.78 20.65
CA GLY A 134 4.25 2.41 21.46
C GLY A 134 4.28 3.92 21.30
N GLU A 135 4.22 4.39 20.05
CA GLU A 135 4.18 5.82 19.71
C GLU A 135 2.93 6.49 20.27
N VAL A 136 1.75 5.91 20.03
CA VAL A 136 0.48 6.48 20.52
C VAL A 136 0.47 6.52 22.05
N LEU A 137 0.92 5.46 22.73
CA LEU A 137 0.93 5.41 24.20
C LEU A 137 1.88 6.46 24.81
N ALA A 138 3.05 6.66 24.20
CA ALA A 138 4.01 7.66 24.68
C ALA A 138 3.44 9.08 24.56
N ASN A 139 2.90 9.43 23.39
CA ASN A 139 2.31 10.74 23.16
C ASN A 139 1.06 10.96 24.02
N PHE A 140 0.22 9.95 24.18
CA PHE A 140 -0.96 10.01 25.03
C PHE A 140 -0.61 10.30 26.50
N LYS A 141 0.39 9.60 27.05
CA LYS A 141 0.87 9.85 28.43
C LYS A 141 1.43 11.26 28.59
N ALA A 142 2.17 11.75 27.59
CA ALA A 142 2.71 13.12 27.61
C ALA A 142 1.58 14.17 27.62
N ALA A 143 0.54 13.97 26.81
CA ALA A 143 -0.62 14.85 26.77
C ALA A 143 -1.42 14.87 28.09
N VAL A 144 -1.69 13.69 28.67
CA VAL A 144 -2.39 13.60 29.96
C VAL A 144 -1.59 14.28 31.08
N ALA A 145 -0.27 14.12 31.10
CA ALA A 145 0.59 14.76 32.10
C ALA A 145 0.63 16.30 31.95
N SER A 146 0.60 16.83 30.73
CA SER A 146 0.61 18.28 30.51
C SER A 146 -0.73 18.93 30.90
N GLU A 147 -1.86 18.27 30.66
CA GLU A 147 -3.18 18.72 31.10
C GLU A 147 -3.28 18.75 32.64
N GLN A 148 -2.78 17.71 33.32
CA GLN A 148 -2.76 17.65 34.78
C GLN A 148 -1.90 18.76 35.40
N ASN A 149 -0.74 19.06 34.82
CA ASN A 149 0.10 20.17 35.27
C ASN A 149 -0.55 21.55 35.03
N SER A 150 -1.27 21.71 33.92
CA SER A 150 -1.97 22.97 33.59
C SER A 150 -3.18 23.21 34.50
N ALA A 151 -3.84 22.15 34.97
CA ALA A 151 -4.95 22.25 35.92
C ALA A 151 -4.51 22.50 37.37
N ALA A 152 -3.26 22.18 37.71
CA ALA A 152 -2.71 22.34 39.06
C ALA A 152 -2.16 23.75 39.37
N ASP A 153 -2.01 24.62 38.35
CA ASP A 153 -1.58 26.02 38.50
C ASP A 153 -2.63 27.01 37.96
N PRO A 154 -3.68 27.34 38.75
CA PRO A 154 -4.65 28.36 38.37
C PRO A 154 -4.17 29.80 38.64
N GLY A 155 -2.88 30.01 38.96
CA GLY A 155 -2.39 31.23 39.62
C GLY A 155 -1.22 31.96 38.95
N ALA A 156 -1.12 31.95 37.62
CA ALA A 156 -0.18 32.80 36.89
C ALA A 156 -0.90 33.60 35.78
N GLY A 157 -1.68 34.60 36.21
CA GLY A 157 -2.31 35.62 35.36
C GLY A 157 -2.56 36.88 36.17
#